data_AF-A0A831UIJ1-F1
#
_entry.id   AF-A0A831UIJ1-F1
#
_cell.length_a   1.000
_cell.length_b   1.000
_cell.length_c   1.000
_cell.angle_alpha   90.00
_cell.angle_beta   90.00
_cell.angle_gamma   90.00
#
_symmetry.space_group_name_H-M   'P 1'
#
loop_
_entity.id
_entity.type
_entity.pdbx_description
1 polymer ?
#
loop_
_entity_poly.entity_id
_entity_poly.type
_entity_poly.pdbx_seq_one_letter_code
_entity_poly.pdbx_strand_id
1 'polypeptide(L)' 'PFAALSYDPKVAAFAKETGAYYQELPGDPIKLSKAAMYGRYPDWEKVEALKERARQSFDLALGEATPVKRPHRRG' A
#
# COMPACT_ATOMS: atom_id res chain seq x y z
N PRO A 1 3.87 -7.57 -14.17
CA PRO A 1 4.56 -8.07 -12.97
C PRO A 1 5.04 -6.89 -12.13
N PHE A 2 5.28 -7.07 -10.84
CA PHE A 2 5.69 -5.99 -9.93
C PHE A 2 6.95 -6.43 -9.19
N ALA A 3 7.94 -5.55 -9.12
CA ALA A 3 9.16 -5.77 -8.35
C ALA A 3 9.54 -4.47 -7.64
N ALA A 4 9.66 -4.54 -6.31
CA ALA A 4 9.93 -3.38 -5.48
C ALA A 4 11.41 -3.30 -5.09
N LEU A 5 11.98 -2.10 -5.18
CA LEU A 5 13.24 -1.77 -4.53
C LEU A 5 12.89 -1.19 -3.15
N SER A 6 13.12 -1.92 -2.08
CA SER A 6 12.66 -1.52 -0.75
C SER A 6 13.68 -0.60 -0.06
N TYR A 7 13.88 0.59 -0.62
CA TYR A 7 14.53 1.69 0.10
C TYR A 7 13.60 2.32 1.16
N ASP A 8 12.28 2.12 1.00
CA ASP A 8 11.23 2.60 1.90
C ASP A 8 10.65 1.42 2.72
N PRO A 9 10.62 1.51 4.07
CA PRO A 9 10.03 0.49 4.94
C PRO A 9 8.57 0.14 4.61
N LYS A 10 7.79 1.08 4.08
CA LYS A 10 6.40 0.87 3.65
C LYS A 10 6.33 0.00 2.41
N VAL A 11 7.28 0.16 1.49
CA VAL A 11 7.38 -0.66 0.27
C VAL A 11 7.78 -2.09 0.63
N ALA A 12 8.70 -2.28 1.59
CA ALA A 12 9.01 -3.61 2.12
C ALA A 12 7.79 -4.27 2.77
N ALA A 13 7.06 -3.53 3.62
CA ALA A 13 5.86 -4.03 4.28
C ALA A 13 4.77 -4.42 3.27
N PHE A 14 4.49 -3.56 2.28
CA PHE A 14 3.57 -3.86 1.20
C PHE A 14 3.93 -5.15 0.46
N ALA A 15 5.21 -5.30 0.08
CA ALA A 15 5.66 -6.47 -0.66
C ALA A 15 5.54 -7.76 0.16
N LYS A 16 5.87 -7.71 1.46
CA LYS A 16 5.68 -8.83 2.39
C LYS A 16 4.20 -9.24 2.50
N GLU A 17 3.30 -8.27 2.66
CA GLU A 17 1.88 -8.56 2.86
C GLU A 17 1.17 -9.04 1.59
N THR A 18 1.58 -8.54 0.42
CA THR A 18 0.94 -8.87 -0.87
C THR A 18 1.63 -10.00 -1.62
N GLY A 19 2.74 -10.53 -1.09
CA GLY A 19 3.54 -11.56 -1.76
C GLY A 19 4.29 -11.06 -2.98
N ALA A 20 4.39 -9.73 -3.16
CA ALA A 20 5.19 -9.13 -4.23
C ALA A 20 6.67 -9.39 -3.98
N TYR A 21 7.42 -9.57 -5.07
CA TYR A 21 8.86 -9.67 -5.00
C TYR A 21 9.47 -8.30 -4.63
N TYR A 22 10.41 -8.30 -3.68
CA TYR A 22 11.18 -7.11 -3.33
C TYR A 22 12.64 -7.47 -3.02
N GLN A 23 13.52 -6.48 -3.14
CA GLN A 23 14.91 -6.56 -2.69
C GLN A 23 15.26 -5.35 -1.84
N GLU A 24 15.99 -5.59 -0.75
CA GLU A 24 16.61 -4.53 0.06
C GLU A 24 17.87 -3.98 -0.63
N LEU A 25 18.22 -2.73 -0.30
CA LEU A 25 19.43 -2.10 -0.84
C LEU A 25 20.71 -2.80 -0.35
N PRO A 26 21.75 -2.90 -1.20
CA PRO A 26 21.87 -2.26 -2.52
C PRO A 26 21.11 -2.98 -3.66
N GLY A 27 20.58 -4.18 -3.41
CA GLY A 27 19.86 -4.98 -4.38
C GLY A 27 20.74 -5.46 -5.56
N ASP A 28 20.17 -6.31 -6.40
CA ASP A 28 20.77 -6.76 -7.65
C ASP A 28 19.89 -6.30 -8.84
N PRO A 29 20.38 -5.37 -9.69
CA PRO A 29 19.62 -4.84 -10.82
C PRO A 29 19.19 -5.91 -11.84
N ILE A 30 20.01 -6.96 -12.03
CA ILE A 30 19.69 -8.06 -12.95
C ILE A 30 18.56 -8.92 -12.37
N LYS A 31 18.59 -9.20 -11.06
CA LYS A 31 17.50 -9.95 -10.42
C LYS A 31 16.21 -9.14 -10.36
N LEU A 32 16.30 -7.82 -10.13
CA LEU A 32 15.13 -6.95 -10.06
C LEU A 32 14.45 -6.82 -11.43
N SER A 33 15.23 -6.57 -12.49
CA SER A 33 14.72 -6.51 -13.86
C SER A 33 14.11 -7.84 -14.30
N LYS A 34 14.73 -8.98 -13.97
CA LYS A 34 14.12 -10.30 -14.21
C LYS A 34 12.83 -10.51 -13.45
N ALA A 35 12.74 -10.08 -12.19
CA ALA A 35 11.50 -10.17 -11.42
C ALA A 35 10.40 -9.23 -11.95
N ALA A 36 10.76 -8.03 -12.45
CA ALA A 36 9.81 -7.13 -13.08
C ALA A 36 9.29 -7.65 -14.43
N MET A 37 10.14 -8.39 -15.17
CA MET A 37 9.81 -8.95 -16.48
C MET A 37 9.07 -10.30 -16.40
N TYR A 38 9.51 -11.18 -15.49
CA TYR A 38 9.10 -12.59 -15.43
C TYR A 38 8.54 -13.01 -14.06
N GLY A 39 8.54 -12.12 -13.08
CA GLY A 39 8.03 -12.41 -11.74
C GLY A 39 6.53 -12.57 -11.71
N ARG A 40 6.02 -13.01 -10.56
CA ARG A 40 4.57 -13.04 -10.31
C ARG A 40 4.07 -11.65 -9.94
N TYR A 41 2.82 -11.37 -10.30
CA TYR A 41 2.12 -10.22 -9.75
C TYR A 41 1.90 -10.40 -8.24
N PRO A 42 1.73 -9.31 -7.48
CA PRO A 42 1.22 -9.42 -6.13
C PRO A 42 -0.13 -10.13 -6.16
N ASP A 43 -0.46 -10.78 -5.06
CA ASP A 43 -1.76 -11.36 -4.85
C ASP A 43 -2.79 -10.22 -4.74
N TRP A 44 -3.62 -10.06 -5.78
CA TRP A 44 -4.57 -8.96 -5.87
C TRP A 44 -5.66 -9.04 -4.81
N GLU A 45 -6.02 -10.23 -4.33
CA GLU A 45 -6.97 -10.36 -3.23
C GLU A 45 -6.38 -9.79 -1.94
N LYS A 46 -5.09 -10.06 -1.67
CA LYS A 46 -4.37 -9.47 -0.53
C LYS A 46 -4.19 -7.96 -0.67
N VAL A 47 -4.01 -7.47 -1.90
CA VAL A 47 -3.96 -6.02 -2.17
C VAL A 47 -5.29 -5.36 -1.82
N GLU A 48 -6.42 -5.93 -2.23
CA GLU A 48 -7.74 -5.37 -1.90
C GLU A 48 -8.03 -5.45 -0.39
N ALA A 49 -7.68 -6.55 0.27
CA ALA A 49 -7.78 -6.67 1.73
C ALA A 49 -6.90 -5.64 2.47
N LEU A 50 -5.72 -5.32 1.93
CA LEU A 50 -4.86 -4.27 2.48
C LEU A 50 -5.49 -2.89 2.33
N LYS A 51 -6.06 -2.58 1.15
CA LYS A 51 -6.76 -1.31 0.91
C LYS A 51 -7.95 -1.13 1.86
N GLU A 52 -8.75 -2.17 2.04
CA GLU A 52 -9.93 -2.12 2.92
C GLU A 52 -9.53 -1.89 4.38
N ARG A 53 -8.52 -2.62 4.88
CA ARG A 53 -7.99 -2.37 6.24
C ARG A 53 -7.43 -0.94 6.39
N ALA A 54 -6.73 -0.43 5.39
CA ALA A 54 -6.19 0.93 5.42
C ALA A 54 -7.32 1.97 5.49
N ARG A 55 -8.38 1.80 4.69
CA ARG A 55 -9.57 2.65 4.72
C ARG A 55 -10.23 2.65 6.10
N GLN A 56 -10.49 1.47 6.66
CA GLN A 56 -11.08 1.35 8.01
C GLN A 56 -10.21 2.02 9.09
N SER A 57 -8.89 1.92 8.96
CA SER A 57 -7.95 2.58 9.88
C SER A 57 -8.05 4.11 9.79
N PHE A 58 -8.22 4.66 8.58
CA PHE A 58 -8.44 6.08 8.37
C PHE A 58 -9.80 6.54 8.90
N ASP A 59 -10.87 5.79 8.63
CA ASP A 59 -12.21 6.10 9.12
C ASP A 59 -12.25 6.11 10.66
N LEU A 60 -11.53 5.19 11.31
CA LEU A 60 -11.36 5.18 12.77
C LEU A 60 -10.57 6.40 13.27
N ALA A 61 -9.46 6.75 12.62
CA ALA A 61 -8.57 7.83 13.04
C ALA A 61 -9.17 9.22 12.85
N LEU A 62 -9.98 9.41 11.80
CA LEU A 62 -10.66 10.67 11.49
C LEU A 62 -12.01 10.80 12.19
N GLY A 63 -12.51 9.72 12.79
CA GLY A 63 -13.91 9.54 13.15
C GLY A 63 -14.76 9.38 11.89
N GLU A 64 -15.76 8.50 11.88
CA GLU A 64 -16.74 8.46 10.78
C GLU A 64 -17.16 9.89 10.48
N ALA A 65 -16.98 10.32 9.24
CA ALA A 65 -17.14 11.70 8.78
C ALA A 65 -18.52 12.22 9.20
N THR A 66 -18.61 12.75 10.41
CA THR A 66 -19.81 13.34 10.94
C THR A 66 -19.89 14.65 10.17
N PRO A 67 -20.94 14.88 9.37
CA PRO A 67 -21.04 16.12 8.61
C PRO A 67 -21.04 17.23 9.64
N VAL A 68 -19.97 18.03 9.68
CA VAL A 68 -19.91 19.21 10.53
C VAL A 68 -20.93 20.19 9.95
N LYS A 69 -22.18 20.09 10.41
CA LYS A 69 -23.21 21.10 10.16
C LYS A 69 -22.72 22.39 10.80
N ARG A 70 -22.08 23.24 10.00
CA ARG A 70 -21.79 24.62 10.40
C ARG A 70 -23.13 25.31 10.68
N PRO A 71 -23.40 25.85 11.87
CA PRO A 71 -24.58 26.65 12.08
C PRO A 71 -24.41 27.95 11.29
N HIS A 72 -25.27 28.15 10.30
CA HIS A 72 -25.39 29.42 9.58
C HIS A 72 -25.92 30.47 10.55
N ARG A 73 -25.05 31.28 11.15
CA ARG A 73 -25.46 32.40 11.99
C ARG A 73 -25.82 33.58 11.08
N ARG A 74 -27.11 33.79 10.88
CA ARG A 74 -27.66 35.12 10.54
C ARG A 74 -27.66 35.97 11.81
N GLY A 75 -27.24 37.21 11.69
CA GLY A 75 -27.26 38.23 12.74
C GLY A 75 -26.47 39.43 12.28
#